data_AF-A0A9J5ZST4-F1
#
_entry.id   AF-A0A9J5ZST4-F1
#
_cell.length_a   1.000
_cell.length_b   1.000
_cell.length_c   1.000
_cell.angle_alpha   90.00
_cell.angle_beta   90.00
_cell.angle_gamma   90.00
#
_symmetry.space_group_name_H-M   'P 1'
#
loop_
_entity.id
_entity.type
_entity.pdbx_description
1 polymer ?
#
loop_
_entity_poly.entity_id
_entity_poly.type
_entity_poly.pdbx_seq_one_letter_code
_entity_poly.pdbx_strand_id
1 'polypeptide(L)'
;MFYWVDLDEVVRGILNTEKIFIGGDINGQIMEDYTDFDDVRGVFCLGEWNGGGALLLDFSKDFELVIANSYFLKWQNHLGTFCSTVVMT
;
A
#
# COMPACT_ATOMS: atom_id res chain seq x y z
N MET A 1 11.88 -2.92 -8.96
CA MET A 1 11.44 -2.17 -10.15
C MET A 1 10.53 -3.01 -11.04
N PHE A 2 10.93 -4.24 -11.43
CA PHE A 2 10.10 -5.12 -12.27
C PHE A 2 8.68 -5.37 -11.74
N TYR A 3 8.51 -5.65 -10.44
CA TYR A 3 7.19 -5.91 -9.85
C TYR A 3 6.10 -4.88 -10.18
N TRP A 4 6.39 -3.58 -10.04
CA TRP A 4 5.39 -2.52 -10.25
C TRP A 4 5.06 -2.30 -11.72
N VAL A 5 6.04 -2.50 -12.61
CA VAL A 5 5.83 -2.42 -14.06
C VAL A 5 4.94 -3.58 -14.52
N ASP A 6 5.23 -4.80 -14.06
CA ASP A 6 4.44 -5.98 -14.41
C ASP A 6 3.01 -5.87 -13.87
N LEU A 7 2.84 -5.33 -12.65
CA LEU A 7 1.52 -5.12 -12.05
C LEU A 7 0.70 -4.05 -12.80
N ASP A 8 1.33 -2.95 -13.23
CA ASP A 8 0.69 -1.93 -14.07
C ASP A 8 0.21 -2.52 -15.41
N GLU A 9 1.04 -3.32 -16.08
CA GLU A 9 0.67 -3.99 -17.33
C GLU A 9 -0.56 -4.91 -17.14
N VAL A 10 -0.56 -5.71 -16.08
CA VAL A 10 -1.68 -6.61 -15.77
C VAL A 10 -2.96 -5.83 -15.50
N VAL A 11 -2.91 -4.76 -14.69
CA VAL A 11 -4.10 -3.98 -14.35
C VAL A 11 -4.63 -3.18 -15.54
N ARG A 12 -3.76 -2.67 -16.42
CA ARG A 12 -4.19 -2.02 -17.69
C ARG A 12 -4.89 -2.98 -18.65
N GLY A 13 -4.64 -4.29 -18.54
CA GLY A 13 -5.32 -5.31 -19.33
C GLY A 13 -6.74 -5.64 -18.87
N ILE A 14 -7.14 -5.19 -17.67
CA ILE A 14 -8.46 -5.47 -17.09
C ILE A 14 -9.49 -4.50 -17.67
N LEU A 15 -10.71 -5.00 -17.96
CA LEU A 15 -11.80 -4.16 -18.43
C LEU A 15 -12.23 -3.17 -17.32
N ASN A 16 -12.47 -1.91 -17.70
CA ASN A 16 -12.92 -0.86 -16.77
C ASN A 16 -14.29 -1.14 -16.11
N THR A 17 -15.03 -2.14 -16.58
CA THR A 17 -16.28 -2.61 -15.98
C THR A 17 -16.07 -3.59 -14.82
N GLU A 18 -14.87 -4.15 -14.68
CA GLU A 18 -14.54 -5.12 -13.64
C GLU A 18 -14.04 -4.40 -12.37
N LYS A 19 -14.25 -5.05 -11.22
CA LYS A 19 -13.76 -4.55 -9.92
C LYS A 19 -12.46 -5.25 -9.58
N ILE A 20 -11.46 -4.47 -9.20
CA ILE A 20 -10.13 -4.97 -8.87
C ILE A 20 -9.94 -4.97 -7.35
N PHE A 21 -9.49 -6.10 -6.82
CA PHE A 21 -9.05 -6.25 -5.43
C PHE A 21 -7.66 -6.87 -5.43
N ILE A 22 -6.67 -6.13 -4.93
CA ILE A 22 -5.29 -6.59 -4.83
C ILE A 22 -4.99 -6.84 -3.36
N GLY A 23 -4.60 -8.07 -3.04
CA GLY A 23 -4.19 -8.48 -1.70
C GLY A 23 -2.80 -9.08 -1.73
N GLY A 24 -2.03 -8.86 -0.67
CA GLY A 24 -0.68 -9.41 -0.54
C GLY A 24 0.18 -8.56 0.38
N ASP A 25 1.41 -9.03 0.59
CA ASP A 25 2.45 -8.24 1.23
C ASP A 25 3.17 -7.41 0.17
N ILE A 26 2.79 -6.13 0.07
CA ILE A 26 3.34 -5.19 -0.92
C ILE A 26 4.65 -4.56 -0.41
N ASN A 27 5.00 -4.76 0.88
CA ASN A 27 6.15 -4.15 1.56
C ASN A 27 6.29 -2.62 1.34
N GLY A 28 5.18 -1.97 1.00
CA GLY A 28 5.07 -0.53 0.83
C GLY A 28 4.59 0.09 2.13
N GLN A 29 5.46 0.81 2.80
CA GLN A 29 5.14 1.46 4.07
C GLN A 29 4.83 2.93 3.82
N ILE A 30 3.66 3.38 4.31
CA ILE A 30 3.11 4.70 4.03
C ILE A 30 3.10 5.52 5.32
N MET A 31 3.64 6.74 5.24
CA MET A 31 3.78 7.68 6.36
C MET A 31 2.58 8.62 6.46
N GLU A 32 2.17 8.99 7.68
CA GLU A 32 1.02 9.84 8.01
C GLU A 32 0.99 11.23 7.33
N ASP A 33 2.14 11.84 7.02
CA ASP A 33 2.24 13.27 6.64
C ASP A 33 1.99 13.63 5.16
N TYR A 34 1.50 12.72 4.32
CA TYR A 34 1.28 13.01 2.89
C TYR A 34 -0.16 13.45 2.59
N THR A 35 -0.39 14.76 2.61
CA THR A 35 -1.67 15.41 2.29
C THR A 35 -2.07 15.35 0.82
N ASP A 36 -1.13 15.09 -0.10
CA ASP A 36 -1.41 15.05 -1.55
C ASP A 36 -2.12 13.76 -2.03
N PHE A 37 -2.39 12.81 -1.12
CA PHE A 37 -3.02 11.51 -1.42
C PHE A 37 -4.25 11.21 -0.54
N ASP A 38 -4.92 12.24 -0.02
CA ASP A 38 -6.10 12.10 0.84
C ASP A 38 -7.24 11.30 0.17
N ASP A 39 -7.32 11.31 -1.17
CA ASP A 39 -8.34 10.56 -1.93
C ASP A 39 -8.08 9.04 -1.99
N VAL A 40 -6.82 8.62 -1.83
CA VAL A 40 -6.36 7.22 -1.96
C VAL A 40 -6.28 6.53 -0.60
N ARG A 41 -6.16 7.32 0.46
CA ARG A 41 -5.69 6.87 1.77
C ARG A 41 -6.72 7.11 2.87
N GLY A 42 -6.76 6.19 3.82
CA GLY A 42 -7.49 6.35 5.07
C GLY A 42 -6.68 7.08 6.13
N VAL A 43 -7.33 7.38 7.26
CA VAL A 43 -6.82 8.20 8.37
C VAL A 43 -5.73 7.47 9.19
N PHE A 44 -5.48 6.18 8.93
CA PHE A 44 -4.57 5.35 9.73
C PHE A 44 -3.40 4.82 8.89
N CYS A 45 -2.30 5.56 8.87
CA CYS A 45 -1.04 5.14 8.26
C CYS A 45 0.12 5.38 9.22
N LEU A 46 0.80 4.31 9.65
CA LEU A 46 1.92 4.39 10.60
C LEU A 46 3.12 3.62 10.03
N GLY A 47 4.21 4.33 9.77
CA GLY A 47 5.44 3.72 9.28
C GLY A 47 6.45 4.67 8.66
N GLU A 48 7.70 4.20 8.52
CA GLU A 48 8.77 4.91 7.83
C GLU A 48 8.55 4.83 6.31
N TRP A 49 8.67 5.97 5.62
CA TRP A 49 8.55 6.03 4.18
C TRP A 49 9.64 5.18 3.52
N ASN A 50 9.24 4.28 2.62
CA ASN A 50 10.17 3.58 1.74
C ASN A 50 9.78 3.78 0.27
N GLY A 51 10.72 3.48 -0.64
CA GLY A 51 10.46 3.60 -2.08
C GLY A 51 9.29 2.74 -2.58
N GLY A 52 8.93 1.68 -1.84
CA GLY A 52 7.75 0.86 -2.14
C GLY A 52 6.43 1.55 -1.79
N GLY A 53 6.38 2.32 -0.71
CA GLY A 53 5.22 3.10 -0.30
C GLY A 53 4.85 4.20 -1.29
N ALA A 54 5.87 4.88 -1.85
CA ALA A 54 5.68 5.86 -2.91
C ALA A 54 5.07 5.24 -4.18
N LEU A 55 5.63 4.11 -4.63
CA LEU A 55 5.14 3.39 -5.81
C LEU A 55 3.72 2.84 -5.61
N LEU A 56 3.37 2.42 -4.40
CA LEU A 56 2.01 2.00 -4.06
C LEU A 56 1.02 3.17 -4.15
N LEU A 57 1.39 4.36 -3.67
CA LEU A 57 0.52 5.55 -3.73
C LEU A 57 0.31 6.03 -5.18
N ASP A 58 1.37 6.13 -5.97
CA ASP A 58 1.29 6.52 -7.38
C ASP A 58 0.43 5.52 -8.17
N PHE A 59 0.66 4.23 -7.98
CA PHE A 59 -0.14 3.17 -8.60
C PHE A 59 -1.62 3.27 -8.20
N SER A 60 -1.91 3.43 -6.91
CA SER A 60 -3.29 3.56 -6.46
C SER A 60 -3.99 4.80 -7.03
N LYS A 61 -3.26 5.91 -7.19
CA LYS A 61 -3.78 7.13 -7.80
C LYS A 61 -4.12 6.95 -9.28
N ASP A 62 -3.23 6.31 -10.04
CA ASP A 62 -3.42 6.10 -11.49
C ASP A 62 -4.62 5.21 -11.83
N PHE A 63 -4.99 4.30 -10.93
CA PHE A 63 -6.10 3.36 -11.11
C PHE A 63 -7.32 3.66 -10.22
N GLU A 64 -7.36 4.83 -9.57
CA GLU A 64 -8.44 5.24 -8.66
C GLU A 64 -8.74 4.19 -7.57
N LEU A 65 -7.68 3.53 -7.07
CA LEU A 65 -7.77 2.52 -6.03
C LEU A 65 -7.60 3.15 -4.64
N VAL A 66 -8.22 2.51 -3.65
CA VAL A 66 -8.10 2.90 -2.24
C VAL A 66 -7.29 1.87 -1.47
N ILE A 67 -6.43 2.34 -0.56
CA ILE A 67 -5.65 1.45 0.32
C ILE A 67 -6.52 1.05 1.50
N ALA A 68 -7.32 0.01 1.33
CA ALA A 68 -8.31 -0.44 2.32
C ALA A 68 -7.72 -0.62 3.73
N ASN A 69 -6.49 -1.16 3.84
CA ASN A 69 -5.82 -1.38 5.13
C ASN A 69 -5.55 -0.09 5.94
N SER A 70 -5.54 1.08 5.29
CA SER A 70 -5.33 2.37 5.95
C SER A 70 -6.61 2.99 6.55
N TYR A 71 -7.78 2.42 6.27
CA TYR A 71 -9.06 2.89 6.82
C TYR A 71 -9.41 2.23 8.15
N PHE A 72 -8.69 1.16 8.53
CA PHE A 72 -8.96 0.41 9.75
C PHE A 72 -7.98 0.81 10.85
N LEU A 73 -8.51 1.27 11.98
CA LEU A 73 -7.73 1.47 13.20
C LEU A 73 -7.16 0.12 13.64
N LYS A 74 -5.84 -0.02 13.60
CA LYS A 74 -5.14 -1.17 14.18
C LYS A 74 -4.60 -0.78 15.55
N TRP A 75 -4.68 -1.69 16.52
CA TRP A 75 -3.97 -1.51 17.79
C TRP A 75 -2.46 -1.47 17.53
N GLN A 76 -1.70 -0.70 18.30
CA GLN A 76 -0.27 -0.46 18.04
C GLN A 76 0.54 -1.77 17.89
N ASN A 77 0.16 -2.82 18.62
CA ASN A 77 0.83 -4.12 18.60
C ASN A 77 0.47 -4.99 17.37
N HIS A 78 -0.46 -4.54 16.53
CA HIS A 78 -0.90 -5.19 15.28
C HIS A 78 -0.58 -4.36 14.03
N LEU A 79 0.27 -3.33 14.18
CA LEU A 79 0.66 -2.45 13.07
C LEU A 79 1.61 -3.14 12.09
N GLY A 80 2.49 -4.00 12.58
CA GLY A 80 3.35 -4.85 11.75
C GLY A 80 2.60 -6.08 11.26
N THR A 81 2.58 -6.31 9.95
CA THR A 81 2.15 -7.58 9.35
C THR A 81 3.22 -8.68 9.48
N PHE A 82 4.46 -8.29 9.77
CA PHE A 82 5.60 -9.17 10.00
C PHE A 82 6.45 -8.65 11.17
N CYS A 83 6.88 -9.57 12.04
CA CYS A 83 7.78 -9.27 13.16
C CYS A 83 8.84 -10.38 13.22
N SER A 84 10.09 -10.06 12.92
CA SER A 84 11.20 -11.01 13.06
C SER A 84 11.76 -10.98 14.48
N THR A 85 11.75 -12.11 15.17
CA THR A 85 12.48 -12.28 16.43
C THR A 85 13.97 -12.34 16.12
N VAL A 86 14.68 -11.22 16.19
CA VAL A 86 16.16 -11.24 16.18
C VAL A 86 16.62 -11.67 17.58
N VAL A 87 17.10 -12.91 17.70
CA VAL A 87 17.99 -13.26 18.81
C VAL A 87 19.36 -12.74 18.39
N MET A 88 19.75 -11.56 18.91
CA MET A 88 21.16 -11.15 18.89
C MET A 88 21.94 -12.19 19.70
N THR A 89 22.90 -12.86 19.04
CA THR A 89 23.96 -13.62 19.70
C THR A 89 25.18 -12.74 19.87
#